data_AF-A0A1F8T358-F1
#
_entry.id   AF-A0A1F8T358-F1
#
_cell.length_a   1.000
_cell.length_b   1.000
_cell.length_c   1.000
_cell.angle_alpha   90.00
_cell.angle_beta   90.00
_cell.angle_gamma   90.00
#
_symmetry.space_group_name_H-M   'P 1'
#
loop_
_entity.id
_entity.type
_entity.pdbx_description
1 polymer ?
#
loop_
_entity_poly.entity_id
_entity_poly.type
_entity_poly.pdbx_seq_one_letter_code
_entity_poly.pdbx_strand_id
1 'polypeptide(L)' 'MSLTVAEMTKEELRELIEISIEQKLLEIFGDPEEELELKEAVQKHLQRQKAAVASGERGKTLESVIKHFNLD' A
#
# COMPACT_ATOMS: atom_id res chain seq x y z
N MET A 1 -26.73 -25.44 -1.39
CA MET A 1 -27.09 -24.45 -0.37
C MET A 1 -26.02 -23.37 -0.43
N SER A 2 -26.42 -22.10 -0.56
CA SER A 2 -25.48 -20.99 -0.53
C SER A 2 -25.16 -20.67 0.92
N LEU A 3 -23.89 -20.82 1.33
CA LEU A 3 -23.42 -20.38 2.64
C LEU A 3 -23.54 -18.86 2.70
N THR A 4 -24.34 -18.37 3.64
CA THR A 4 -24.52 -16.95 3.90
C THR A 4 -23.54 -16.50 4.98
N VAL A 5 -23.18 -15.21 4.97
CA VAL A 5 -22.28 -14.65 6.00
C VAL A 5 -22.84 -14.84 7.42
N ALA A 6 -24.16 -14.89 7.56
CA ALA A 6 -24.84 -15.12 8.84
C ALA A 6 -24.64 -16.53 9.40
N GLU A 7 -24.24 -17.50 8.57
CA GLU A 7 -24.00 -18.88 8.97
C GLU A 7 -22.54 -19.13 9.38
N MET A 8 -21.66 -18.13 9.24
CA MET A 8 -20.25 -18.21 9.65
C MET A 8 -20.11 -18.07 11.17
N THR A 9 -19.19 -18.83 11.74
CA THR A 9 -18.65 -18.60 13.07
C THR A 9 -17.84 -17.29 13.10
N LYS A 10 -17.55 -16.80 14.31
CA LYS A 10 -16.73 -15.59 14.48
C LYS A 10 -15.32 -15.79 13.97
N GLU A 11 -14.79 -17.00 14.15
CA GLU A 11 -13.47 -17.43 13.72
C GLU A 11 -13.39 -17.47 12.19
N GLU A 12 -14.37 -18.08 11.52
CA GLU A 12 -14.43 -18.09 10.04
C GLU A 12 -14.57 -16.67 9.47
N LEU A 13 -15.37 -15.81 10.11
CA LEU A 13 -15.51 -14.42 9.66
C LEU A 13 -14.20 -13.64 9.81
N ARG A 14 -13.48 -13.85 10.92
CA ARG A 14 -12.17 -13.24 11.16
C ARG A 14 -11.16 -13.70 10.11
N GLU A 15 -11.09 -15.00 9.86
CA GLU A 15 -10.17 -15.59 8.87
C GLU A 15 -10.46 -15.05 7.46
N LEU A 16 -11.73 -14.95 7.07
CA LEU A 16 -12.12 -14.35 5.79
C LEU A 16 -11.63 -12.90 5.67
N ILE A 17 -11.75 -12.11 6.74
CA ILE A 17 -11.26 -10.72 6.77
C ILE A 17 -9.73 -10.68 6.67
N GLU A 18 -9.03 -11.52 7.41
CA GLU A 18 -7.56 -11.60 7.40
C GLU A 18 -7.03 -11.93 6.00
N ILE A 19 -7.58 -12.98 5.36
CA ILE A 19 -7.24 -13.36 3.98
C ILE A 19 -7.55 -12.23 2.99
N SER A 20 -8.71 -11.57 3.14
CA SER A 20 -9.11 -10.47 2.25
C SER A 20 -8.16 -9.26 2.38
N ILE A 21 -7.71 -8.97 3.60
CA ILE A 21 -6.74 -7.90 3.85
C ILE A 21 -5.39 -8.28 3.25
N GLU A 22 -4.90 -9.51 3.48
CA GLU A 22 -3.62 -9.98 2.95
C GLU A 22 -3.58 -9.93 1.42
N GLN A 23 -4.63 -10.42 0.74
CA GLN A 23 -4.78 -10.26 -0.71
C GLN A 23 -4.75 -8.79 -1.13
N LYS A 24 -5.44 -7.91 -0.40
CA LYS A 24 -5.47 -6.48 -0.75
C LYS A 24 -4.12 -5.81 -0.56
N LEU A 25 -3.36 -6.22 0.44
CA LEU A 25 -2.00 -5.75 0.68
C LEU A 25 -1.06 -6.22 -0.44
N LEU A 26 -1.14 -7.47 -0.87
CA LEU A 26 -0.38 -7.98 -2.03
C LEU A 26 -0.76 -7.24 -3.32
N GLU A 27 -2.05 -6.98 -3.56
CA GLU A 27 -2.48 -6.18 -4.71
C GLU A 27 -1.88 -4.76 -4.71
N ILE A 28 -1.75 -4.14 -3.53
CA ILE A 28 -1.26 -2.75 -3.39
C ILE A 28 0.27 -2.70 -3.40
N PHE A 29 0.94 -3.59 -2.69
CA PHE A 29 2.38 -3.54 -2.45
C PHE A 29 3.18 -4.48 -3.34
N GLY A 30 2.56 -5.53 -3.87
CA GLY A 30 3.24 -6.59 -4.62
C GLY A 30 3.68 -7.72 -3.71
N ASP A 31 4.18 -8.80 -4.31
CA ASP A 31 4.82 -9.90 -3.57
C ASP A 31 6.14 -9.40 -2.97
N PRO A 32 6.34 -9.46 -1.65
CA PRO A 32 7.61 -9.08 -1.04
C PRO A 32 8.75 -10.11 -1.25
N GLU A 33 8.45 -11.33 -1.70
CA GLU A 33 9.43 -12.40 -1.95
C GLU A 33 9.92 -12.47 -3.41
N GLU A 34 9.11 -12.03 -4.38
CA GLU A 34 9.63 -11.76 -5.72
C GLU A 34 10.29 -10.37 -5.71
N GLU A 35 11.56 -10.31 -6.14
CA GLU A 35 12.43 -9.13 -6.12
C GLU A 35 11.67 -7.80 -6.09
N LEU A 36 11.97 -6.95 -5.10
CA LEU A 36 11.36 -5.63 -4.83
C LEU A 36 11.40 -4.66 -6.03
N GLU A 37 10.72 -5.01 -7.11
CA GLU A 37 10.54 -4.19 -8.29
C GLU A 37 9.47 -3.17 -7.95
N LEU A 38 9.90 -1.93 -7.80
CA LEU A 38 9.01 -0.79 -7.67
C LEU A 38 7.99 -0.82 -8.81
N LYS A 39 6.71 -1.03 -8.48
CA LYS A 39 5.61 -0.99 -9.44
C LYS A 39 5.77 0.19 -10.39
N GLU A 40 5.48 0.01 -11.68
CA GLU A 40 5.65 1.04 -12.72
C GLU A 40 5.05 2.40 -12.33
N ALA A 41 3.91 2.40 -11.62
CA ALA A 41 3.27 3.60 -11.11
C ALA A 41 4.18 4.39 -10.14
N VAL A 42 4.88 3.70 -9.25
CA VAL A 42 5.84 4.30 -8.30
C VAL A 42 7.08 4.78 -9.05
N GLN A 43 7.61 3.98 -9.97
CA GLN A 43 8.76 4.36 -10.79
C GLN A 43 8.48 5.65 -11.60
N LYS A 44 7.30 5.73 -12.24
CA LYS A 44 6.86 6.91 -13.00
C LYS A 44 6.67 8.13 -12.11
N HIS A 45 6.17 7.94 -10.89
CA HIS A 45 6.04 9.02 -9.92
C HIS A 45 7.42 9.57 -9.50
N LEU A 46 8.36 8.69 -9.16
CA LEU A 46 9.72 9.04 -8.78
C LEU A 46 10.48 9.76 -9.91
N GLN A 47 10.31 9.32 -11.17
CA GLN A 47 10.88 10.00 -12.33
C GLN A 47 10.36 11.44 -12.48
N ARG A 48 9.05 11.66 -12.28
CA ARG A 48 8.46 13.00 -12.29
C ARG A 48 9.01 13.88 -11.16
N GLN A 49 9.13 13.34 -9.95
CA GLN A 49 9.71 14.06 -8.81
C GLN A 49 11.17 14.43 -9.06
N LYS A 50 11.96 13.51 -9.63
CA LYS A 50 13.35 13.78 -9.99
C LYS A 50 13.48 14.92 -11.01
N ALA A 51 12.60 14.95 -12.01
CA ALA A 51 12.56 16.03 -12.99
C ALA A 51 12.16 17.38 -12.35
N ALA A 52 11.17 17.37 -11.45
CA ALA A 52 10.75 18.54 -10.69
C ALA A 52 11.90 19.12 -9.83
N VAL A 53 12.61 18.28 -9.10
CA VAL A 53 13.77 18.69 -8.30
C VAL A 53 14.89 19.24 -9.19
N ALA A 54 15.16 18.61 -10.33
CA ALA A 54 16.14 19.11 -11.30
C ALA A 54 15.76 20.48 -11.88
N SER A 55 14.46 20.79 -11.98
CA SER A 55 13.95 22.11 -12.39
C SER A 55 13.96 23.17 -11.27
N GLY A 56 14.46 22.82 -10.08
CA GLY A 56 14.60 23.71 -8.94
C GLY A 56 13.43 23.68 -7.95
N GLU A 57 12.45 22.79 -8.16
CA GLU A 57 11.32 22.63 -7.25
C GLU A 57 11.81 21.98 -5.94
N ARG A 58 11.59 22.65 -4.80
CA ARG A 58 11.97 22.10 -3.49
C ARG A 58 10.85 21.26 -2.92
N GLY A 59 11.18 20.02 -2.56
CA GLY A 59 10.28 19.12 -1.84
C GLY A 59 10.02 19.54 -0.39
N LYS A 60 9.12 18.81 0.29
CA LYS A 60 8.88 18.95 1.72
C LYS A 60 9.99 18.22 2.50
N THR A 61 10.34 18.73 3.69
CA THR A 61 11.29 18.03 4.56
C THR A 61 10.68 16.75 5.12
N LEU A 62 11.54 15.79 5.48
CA LEU A 62 11.09 14.52 6.06
C LEU A 62 10.27 14.76 7.34
N GLU A 63 10.69 15.70 8.20
CA GLU A 63 9.93 16.05 9.41
C GLU A 63 8.54 16.58 9.08
N SER A 64 8.39 17.37 8.01
CA SER A 64 7.09 17.88 7.57
C SER A 64 6.18 16.77 7.05
N VAL A 65 6.74 15.72 6.44
CA VAL A 65 5.98 14.59 5.90
C VAL A 65 5.53 13.67 7.03
N ILE A 66 6.42 13.32 7.96
CA ILE A 66 6.11 12.51 9.14
C ILE A 66 4.96 13.13 9.93
N LYS A 67 5.05 14.43 10.22
CA LYS A 67 4.00 15.18 10.93
C LYS A 67 2.68 15.28 10.16
N HIS A 68 2.71 15.28 8.83
CA HIS A 68 1.50 15.39 8.02
C HIS A 68 0.73 14.06 7.95
N PHE A 69 1.45 12.94 7.97
CA PHE A 69 0.88 11.60 7.89
C PHE A 69 0.75 10.90 9.24
N ASN A 70 1.10 11.56 10.35
CA ASN A 70 1.11 10.99 11.70
C ASN A 70 1.86 9.65 11.77
N LEU A 71 3.06 9.62 11.18
CA LEU A 71 3.93 8.44 11.14
C LEU A 71 4.91 8.39 12.34
N ASP A 72 4.53 9.00 13.47
CA ASP A 72 5.31 9.04 14.71
C ASP A 72 5.25 7.71 15.48
#